data_AF-A0A940Z7A7-F1
#
_entry.id   AF-A0A940Z7A7-F1
#
_cell.length_a   1.000
_cell.length_b   1.000
_cell.length_c   1.000
_cell.angle_alpha   90.00
_cell.angle_beta   90.00
_cell.angle_gamma   90.00
#
_symmetry.space_group_name_H-M   'P 1'
#
loop_
_entity.id
_entity.type
_entity.pdbx_description
1 polymer ?
#
loop_
_entity_poly.entity_id
_entity_poly.type
_entity_poly.pdbx_seq_one_letter_code
_entity_poly.pdbx_strand_id
1 'polypeptide(L)'
;MELQVVRQSIEKNQETPANALRSILRQAIDRTRPEGERRFTGEWILYNILEMKFLEGKKVREIALRLAMSEADLYRKQRVAIDAVAQAIVEMEKHARQENLPALESEPHSIMS
;
A
#
# COMPACT_ATOMS: atom_id res chain seq x y z
N MET A 1 15.15 -10.06 7.47
CA MET A 1 14.22 -8.95 7.78
C MET A 1 12.81 -9.45 7.60
N GLU A 2 12.02 -9.49 8.66
CA GLU A 2 10.58 -9.78 8.61
C GLU A 2 9.82 -8.48 8.89
N LEU A 3 8.87 -8.14 8.03
CA LEU A 3 8.04 -6.92 8.17
C LEU A 3 7.02 -7.11 9.30
N GLN A 4 6.98 -6.18 10.24
CA GLN A 4 6.06 -6.22 11.37
C GLN A 4 4.62 -6.11 10.91
N VAL A 5 4.34 -5.27 9.91
CA VAL A 5 2.99 -5.12 9.35
C VAL A 5 2.43 -6.44 8.80
N VAL A 6 3.29 -7.30 8.24
CA VAL A 6 2.88 -8.61 7.71
C VAL A 6 2.58 -9.58 8.87
N ARG A 7 3.41 -9.59 9.92
CA ARG A 7 3.19 -10.42 11.11
C ARG A 7 1.87 -10.09 11.81
N GLN A 8 1.60 -8.80 12.01
CA GLN A 8 0.33 -8.36 12.59
C GLN A 8 -0.88 -8.79 11.73
N SER A 9 -0.78 -8.73 10.40
CA SER A 9 -1.86 -9.23 9.52
C SER A 9 -2.07 -10.74 9.66
N ILE A 10 -0.99 -11.52 9.76
CA ILE A 10 -1.06 -12.98 10.00
C ILE A 10 -1.80 -13.26 11.31
N GLU A 11 -1.39 -12.61 12.39
CA GLU A 11 -1.95 -12.82 13.74
C GLU A 11 -3.42 -12.39 13.81
N LYS A 12 -3.74 -11.22 13.28
CA LYS A 12 -5.08 -10.63 13.33
C LYS A 12 -6.10 -11.38 12.49
N ASN A 13 -5.71 -11.85 11.31
CA ASN A 13 -6.62 -12.44 10.33
C ASN A 13 -6.47 -13.97 10.18
N GLN A 14 -5.57 -14.60 10.93
CA GLN A 14 -5.21 -16.03 10.82
C GLN A 14 -4.82 -16.42 9.37
N GLU A 15 -4.10 -15.53 8.68
CA GLU A 15 -3.74 -15.69 7.28
C GLU A 15 -2.43 -16.48 7.11
N THR A 16 -2.26 -17.16 5.97
CA THR A 16 -0.92 -17.62 5.56
C THR A 16 -0.02 -16.42 5.26
N PRO A 17 1.31 -16.53 5.41
CA PRO A 17 2.23 -15.42 5.13
C PRO A 17 2.08 -14.83 3.73
N ALA A 18 1.82 -15.66 2.72
CA ALA A 18 1.60 -15.21 1.34
C ALA A 18 0.30 -14.41 1.19
N ASN A 19 -0.78 -14.82 1.86
CA ASN A 19 -2.05 -14.09 1.83
C ASN A 19 -1.94 -12.75 2.58
N ALA A 20 -1.29 -12.75 3.74
CA ALA A 20 -1.01 -11.54 4.50
C ALA A 20 -0.19 -10.53 3.68
N LEU A 21 0.89 -10.98 3.03
CA LEU A 21 1.68 -10.11 2.15
C LEU A 21 0.84 -9.55 1.00
N ARG A 22 0.01 -10.37 0.34
CA ARG A 22 -0.90 -9.89 -0.73
C ARG A 22 -1.91 -8.87 -0.20
N SER A 23 -2.43 -9.07 1.00
CA SER A 23 -3.35 -8.13 1.66
C SER A 23 -2.67 -6.78 1.90
N ILE A 24 -1.46 -6.79 2.47
CA ILE A 24 -0.66 -5.57 2.69
C ILE A 24 -0.34 -4.85 1.37
N LEU A 25 0.05 -5.58 0.33
CA LEU A 25 0.30 -4.98 -0.99
C LEU A 25 -0.96 -4.33 -1.60
N ARG A 26 -2.13 -4.96 -1.46
CA ARG A 26 -3.41 -4.38 -1.90
C ARG A 26 -3.74 -3.11 -1.12
N GLN A 27 -3.63 -3.14 0.20
CA GLN A 27 -3.84 -1.97 1.05
C GLN A 27 -2.88 -0.83 0.70
N ALA A 28 -1.61 -1.13 0.42
CA ALA A 28 -0.63 -0.13 0.02
C ALA A 28 -0.99 0.52 -1.34
N ILE A 29 -1.48 -0.27 -2.31
CA ILE A 29 -2.01 0.27 -3.57
C ILE A 29 -3.23 1.17 -3.30
N ASP A 30 -4.16 0.73 -2.46
CA ASP A 30 -5.36 1.51 -2.14
C ASP A 30 -5.04 2.84 -1.47
N ARG A 31 -3.98 2.93 -0.66
CA ARG A 31 -3.50 4.18 -0.06
C ARG A 31 -2.96 5.19 -1.09
N THR A 32 -2.64 4.76 -2.30
CA THR A 32 -2.24 5.66 -3.40
C THR A 32 -3.42 6.26 -4.15
N ARG A 33 -4.66 5.86 -3.82
CA ARG A 33 -5.88 6.35 -4.46
C ARG A 33 -6.08 7.84 -4.16
N PRO A 34 -6.17 8.71 -5.18
CA PRO A 34 -6.51 10.12 -4.98
C PRO A 34 -7.95 10.30 -4.49
N GLU A 35 -8.24 11.47 -3.95
CA GLU A 35 -9.60 11.86 -3.58
C GLU A 35 -10.43 12.26 -4.81
N GLY A 36 -11.76 12.22 -4.65
CA GLY A 36 -12.72 12.66 -5.68
C GLY A 36 -13.11 11.58 -6.69
N GLU A 37 -13.67 12.02 -7.82
CA GLU A 37 -14.13 11.13 -8.88
C GLU A 37 -12.97 10.58 -9.70
N ARG A 38 -13.03 9.28 -9.99
CA ARG A 38 -12.01 8.61 -10.80
C ARG A 38 -11.88 9.21 -12.19
N ARG A 39 -10.65 9.60 -12.54
CA ARG A 39 -10.27 10.07 -13.90
C ARG A 39 -9.23 9.14 -14.51
N PHE A 40 -9.12 9.13 -15.83
CA PHE A 40 -8.06 8.41 -16.56
C PHE A 40 -6.86 9.30 -16.92
N THR A 41 -6.79 10.49 -16.33
CA THR A 41 -5.76 11.52 -16.56
C THR A 41 -5.35 12.18 -15.24
N GLY A 42 -4.23 12.91 -15.24
CA GLY A 42 -3.79 13.70 -14.07
C GLY A 42 -3.36 12.86 -12.86
N GLU A 43 -3.80 13.26 -11.67
CA GLU A 43 -3.42 12.67 -10.37
C GLU A 43 -3.78 11.18 -10.24
N TRP A 44 -4.80 10.72 -10.97
CA TRP A 44 -5.26 9.33 -10.95
C TRP A 44 -4.37 8.37 -11.73
N ILE A 45 -3.42 8.88 -12.51
CA ILE A 45 -2.71 8.05 -13.49
C ILE A 45 -1.90 6.93 -12.83
N LEU A 46 -1.24 7.20 -11.70
CA LEU A 46 -0.42 6.22 -11.00
C LEU A 46 -1.27 5.11 -10.40
N TYR A 47 -2.35 5.46 -9.70
CA TYR A 47 -3.30 4.51 -9.13
C TYR A 47 -3.92 3.62 -10.23
N ASN A 48 -4.34 4.22 -11.36
CA ASN A 48 -4.90 3.50 -12.49
C ASN A 48 -3.92 2.48 -13.09
N ILE A 49 -2.64 2.84 -13.20
CA ILE A 49 -1.60 1.91 -13.68
C ILE A 49 -1.49 0.72 -12.72
N LEU A 50 -1.43 0.97 -11.40
CA LEU A 50 -1.32 -0.07 -10.39
C LEU A 50 -2.52 -1.03 -10.41
N GLU A 51 -3.73 -0.47 -10.39
CA GLU A 51 -4.96 -1.24 -10.38
C GLU A 51 -5.06 -2.11 -11.64
N MET A 52 -4.91 -1.52 -12.82
CA MET A 52 -5.01 -2.27 -14.07
C MET A 52 -3.91 -3.31 -14.20
N LYS A 53 -2.67 -3.00 -13.79
CA LYS A 53 -1.54 -3.91 -13.99
C LYS A 53 -1.54 -5.07 -12.98
N PHE A 54 -1.78 -4.78 -11.71
CA PHE A 54 -1.53 -5.72 -10.62
C PHE A 54 -2.81 -6.28 -9.98
N LEU A 55 -3.92 -5.54 -10.01
CA LEU A 55 -5.19 -6.01 -9.46
C LEU A 55 -6.06 -6.67 -10.54
N GLU A 56 -6.10 -6.09 -11.75
CA GLU A 56 -6.85 -6.62 -12.89
C GLU A 56 -6.02 -7.53 -13.81
N GLY A 57 -4.69 -7.44 -13.78
CA GLY A 57 -3.79 -8.29 -14.58
C GLY A 57 -3.70 -7.91 -16.06
N LYS A 58 -4.03 -6.67 -16.44
CA LYS A 58 -4.00 -6.21 -17.84
C LYS A 58 -2.59 -6.15 -18.42
N LYS A 59 -2.51 -6.32 -19.74
CA LYS A 59 -1.24 -6.21 -20.48
C LYS A 59 -0.82 -4.74 -20.63
N VAL A 60 0.49 -4.50 -20.70
CA VAL A 60 1.07 -3.14 -20.84
C VAL A 60 0.45 -2.39 -22.01
N ARG A 61 0.35 -3.06 -23.18
CA ARG A 61 -0.27 -2.49 -24.38
C ARG A 61 -1.72 -2.07 -24.19
N GLU A 62 -2.53 -2.86 -23.48
CA GLU A 62 -3.94 -2.56 -23.19
C GLU A 62 -4.06 -1.35 -22.26
N ILE A 63 -3.19 -1.26 -21.26
CA ILE A 63 -3.14 -0.14 -20.32
C ILE A 63 -2.72 1.15 -21.03
N ALA A 64 -1.66 1.10 -21.84
CA ALA A 64 -1.16 2.24 -22.60
C ALA A 64 -2.24 2.79 -23.54
N LEU A 65 -2.96 1.91 -24.24
CA LEU A 65 -4.08 2.28 -25.09
C LEU A 65 -5.22 2.93 -24.28
N ARG A 66 -5.61 2.32 -23.17
CA ARG A 66 -6.72 2.82 -22.33
C ARG A 66 -6.42 4.17 -21.68
N LEU A 67 -5.15 4.43 -21.37
CA LEU A 67 -4.68 5.70 -20.80
C LEU A 67 -4.25 6.71 -21.86
N ALA A 68 -4.42 6.39 -23.15
CA ALA A 68 -4.02 7.24 -24.27
C ALA A 68 -2.55 7.75 -24.17
N MET A 69 -1.62 6.85 -23.82
CA MET A 69 -0.19 7.16 -23.70
C MET A 69 0.69 6.13 -24.41
N SER A 70 1.95 6.47 -24.67
CA SER A 70 2.92 5.51 -25.20
C SER A 70 3.35 4.49 -24.12
N GLU A 71 3.80 3.31 -24.54
CA GLU A 71 4.34 2.31 -23.62
C GLU A 71 5.57 2.85 -22.87
N ALA A 72 6.41 3.63 -23.53
CA ALA A 72 7.57 4.26 -22.90
C ALA A 72 7.17 5.22 -21.77
N ASP A 73 6.08 5.97 -21.95
CA ASP A 73 5.55 6.83 -20.89
C ASP A 73 4.91 6.03 -19.76
N LEU A 74 4.17 4.96 -20.12
CA LEU A 74 3.60 4.03 -19.15
C LEU A 74 4.67 3.42 -18.25
N TYR A 75 5.80 2.95 -18.79
CA TYR A 75 6.88 2.37 -17.99
C TYR A 75 7.50 3.39 -17.01
N ARG A 76 7.66 4.65 -17.43
CA ARG A 76 8.14 5.72 -16.53
C ARG A 76 7.16 5.97 -15.39
N LYS A 77 5.87 6.09 -15.70
CA LYS A 77 4.83 6.31 -14.68
C LYS A 77 4.65 5.08 -13.78
N GLN A 78 4.80 3.87 -14.31
CA GLN A 78 4.76 2.63 -13.53
C GLN A 78 5.87 2.62 -12.48
N ARG A 79 7.08 3.09 -12.81
CA ARG A 79 8.17 3.21 -11.83
C ARG A 79 7.77 4.12 -10.66
N VAL A 80 7.27 5.32 -10.96
CA VAL A 80 6.79 6.27 -9.94
C VAL A 80 5.65 5.67 -9.11
N ALA A 81 4.74 4.93 -9.74
CA ALA A 81 3.64 4.29 -9.04
C ALA A 81 4.12 3.17 -8.07
N ILE A 82 5.12 2.38 -8.48
CA ILE A 82 5.74 1.37 -7.61
C ILE A 82 6.47 2.04 -6.44
N ASP A 83 7.18 3.14 -6.68
CA ASP A 83 7.85 3.91 -5.62
C ASP A 83 6.84 4.45 -4.60
N ALA A 84 5.67 4.91 -5.05
CA ALA A 84 4.58 5.34 -4.17
C ALA A 84 4.04 4.20 -3.29
N VAL A 85 3.89 2.99 -3.85
CA VAL A 85 3.49 1.79 -3.08
C VAL A 85 4.56 1.41 -2.06
N ALA A 86 5.84 1.46 -2.45
CA ALA A 86 6.94 1.17 -1.54
C ALA A 86 6.95 2.15 -0.35
N GLN A 87 6.74 3.45 -0.60
CA GLN A 87 6.62 4.45 0.46
C GLN A 87 5.42 4.18 1.36
N ALA A 88 4.27 3.80 0.79
CA ALA A 88 3.09 3.44 1.59
C ALA A 88 3.36 2.24 2.51
N ILE A 89 4.09 1.22 2.05
CA ILE A 89 4.49 0.07 2.88
C ILE A 89 5.45 0.49 3.99
N VAL A 90 6.39 1.41 3.73
CA VAL A 90 7.28 1.95 4.77
C VAL A 90 6.48 2.64 5.87
N GLU A 91 5.49 3.45 5.51
CA GLU A 91 4.63 4.10 6.52
C GLU A 91 3.76 3.07 7.28
N MET A 92 3.21 2.07 6.58
CA MET A 92 2.49 0.97 7.23
C MET A 92 3.37 0.21 8.23
N GLU A 93 4.62 -0.04 7.88
CA GLU A 93 5.60 -0.70 8.75
C GLU A 93 5.95 0.14 9.99
N LYS A 94 6.09 1.47 9.83
CA LYS A 94 6.29 2.37 10.97
C LYS A 94 5.11 2.34 11.93
N HIS A 95 3.89 2.45 11.42
CA HIS A 95 2.67 2.37 12.24
C HIS A 95 2.55 1.04 12.97
N ALA A 96 2.78 -0.08 12.27
CA ALA A 96 2.77 -1.42 12.86
C ALA A 96 3.74 -1.53 14.04
N ARG A 97 4.95 -0.94 13.93
CA ARG A 97 5.94 -0.94 15.02
C ARG A 97 5.56 -0.05 16.20
N GLN A 98 4.86 1.05 15.95
CA GLN A 98 4.36 1.94 17.00
C GLN A 98 3.23 1.30 17.79
N GLU A 99 2.28 0.62 17.12
CA GLU A 99 1.20 -0.13 17.78
C GLU A 99 1.74 -1.29 18.63
N ASN A 100 2.89 -1.85 18.27
CA ASN A 100 3.54 -2.92 19.01
C ASN A 100 4.42 -2.43 20.17
N LEU A 101 4.53 -1.11 20.38
CA LEU A 101 5.17 -0.57 21.56
C LEU A 101 4.20 -0.75 22.74
N PRO A 102 4.53 -1.55 23.77
CA PRO A 102 3.66 -1.69 24.92
C PRO A 102 3.43 -0.31 25.52
N ALA A 103 2.18 -0.02 25.89
CA ALA A 103 1.79 1.18 26.63
C ALA A 103 2.52 1.19 27.99
N LEU A 104 3.79 1.61 28.00
CA LEU A 104 4.64 1.67 29.19
C LEU A 104 4.67 3.07 29.81
N GLU A 105 3.63 3.89 29.59
CA GLU A 105 3.48 5.18 30.29
C GLU A 105 2.02 5.48 30.68
N SER A 106 1.22 4.46 30.97
CA SER A 106 -0.08 4.70 31.59
C SER A 106 -0.46 3.59 32.56
N GLU A 107 0.23 3.53 33.69
CA GLU A 107 -0.41 3.08 34.93
C GLU A 107 -0.02 3.96 36.13
N PRO A 108 -0.93 4.08 37.10
CA PRO A 108 -1.16 5.29 37.88
C PRO A 108 -0.30 5.30 39.14
N HIS A 109 0.45 6.37 39.37
CA HIS A 109 0.97 6.64 40.71
C HIS A 109 -0.15 7.20 41.59
N SER A 110 -1.03 6.29 42.01
CA SER A 110 -1.73 6.41 43.27
C SER A 110 -0.96 5.59 44.30
N ILE A 111 0.02 6.20 44.96
CA ILE A 111 0.49 5.75 46.28
C ILE A 111 0.67 7.01 47.15
N MET A 112 -0.34 7.19 48.01
CA MET A 112 -0.25 7.65 49.40
C MET A 112 0.94 8.54 49.80
N SER A 113 0.64 9.79 50.15
CA SER A 113 0.81 10.32 51.51
C SER A 113 -0.03 11.58 51.69
#